data_AF-A0A2R6JVE8-F1
#
_entry.id   AF-A0A2R6JVE8-F1
#
_cell.length_a   1.000
_cell.length_b   1.000
_cell.length_c   1.000
_cell.angle_alpha   90.00
_cell.angle_beta   90.00
_cell.angle_gamma   90.00
#
_symmetry.space_group_name_H-M   'P 1'
#
loop_
_entity.id
_entity.type
_entity.pdbx_description
1 polymer ?
#
loop_
_entity_poly.entity_id
_entity_poly.type
_entity_poly.pdbx_seq_one_letter_code
_entity_poly.pdbx_strand_id
1 'polypeptide(L)' 'MRAARLHEYTDEMGDALSIDTVDQPTVTASDDVIVEVEGAGWCQTDNHVVEGMWT' A
#
# COMPACT_ATOMS: atom_id res chain seq x y z
N MET A 1 -12.31 -4.78 0.44
CA MET A 1 -11.89 -3.47 0.98
C MET A 1 -11.22 -2.65 -0.11
N ARG A 2 -11.17 -1.31 0.04
CA ARG A 2 -10.43 -0.43 -0.88
C ARG A 2 -8.98 -0.30 -0.40
N ALA A 3 -8.01 -0.34 -1.30
CA ALA A 3 -6.60 -0.19 -0.98
C ALA A 3 -5.87 0.60 -2.07
N ALA A 4 -4.90 1.44 -1.69
CA ALA A 4 -3.96 2.03 -2.63
C ALA A 4 -2.89 0.99 -2.99
N ARG A 5 -2.70 0.71 -4.29
CA ARG A 5 -1.77 -0.31 -4.78
C ARG A 5 -0.83 0.25 -5.83
N LEU A 6 0.45 -0.11 -5.68
CA LEU A 6 1.49 0.10 -6.66
C LEU A 6 1.54 -1.10 -7.60
N HIS A 7 1.42 -0.86 -8.91
CA HIS A 7 1.46 -1.93 -9.92
C HIS A 7 2.75 -1.92 -10.75
N GLU A 8 3.42 -0.78 -10.83
CA GLU A 8 4.71 -0.61 -11.50
C GLU A 8 5.52 0.50 -10.82
N TYR A 9 6.84 0.41 -10.90
CA TYR A 9 7.70 1.50 -10.44
C TYR A 9 7.65 2.67 -11.42
N THR A 10 7.63 3.89 -10.91
CA THR A 10 7.49 5.11 -11.73
C THR A 10 8.06 6.32 -11.02
N ASP A 11 8.50 7.32 -11.80
CA ASP A 11 8.86 8.66 -11.29
C ASP A 11 7.65 9.62 -11.30
N GLU A 12 6.53 9.22 -11.91
CA GLU A 12 5.31 10.04 -12.05
C GLU A 12 4.36 9.83 -10.87
N MET A 13 4.53 10.62 -9.81
CA MET A 13 3.85 10.43 -8.53
C MET A 13 2.31 10.57 -8.57
N GLY A 14 1.79 11.35 -9.52
CA GLY A 14 0.35 11.63 -9.63
C GLY A 14 -0.49 10.39 -9.92
N ASP A 15 0.09 9.42 -10.63
CA ASP A 15 -0.57 8.20 -11.10
C ASP A 15 0.08 6.92 -10.52
N ALA A 16 0.98 7.07 -9.55
CA ALA A 16 1.76 5.96 -8.98
C ALA A 16 0.90 4.89 -8.29
N LEU A 17 -0.24 5.27 -7.72
CA LEU A 17 -1.11 4.37 -6.98
C LEU A 17 -2.52 4.33 -7.58
N SER A 18 -3.05 3.13 -7.78
CA SER A 18 -4.47 2.93 -8.07
C SER A 18 -5.24 2.56 -6.80
N ILE A 19 -6.49 3.01 -6.70
CA ILE A 19 -7.39 2.55 -5.64
C ILE A 19 -8.16 1.33 -6.14
N ASP A 20 -7.75 0.17 -5.64
CA ASP A 20 -8.31 -1.11 -6.02
C ASP A 20 -9.33 -1.60 -5.00
N THR A 21 -10.26 -2.46 -5.44
CA THR A 21 -11.06 -3.30 -4.54
C THR A 21 -10.37 -4.64 -4.40
N VAL A 22 -9.99 -5.00 -3.19
CA VAL A 22 -9.35 -6.27 -2.82
C VAL A 22 -10.18 -7.02 -1.79
N ASP A 23 -9.91 -8.31 -1.58
CA ASP A 23 -10.55 -9.07 -0.51
C ASP A 23 -10.15 -8.52 0.87
N GLN A 24 -11.03 -8.70 1.86
CA GLN A 24 -10.67 -8.38 3.24
C GLN A 24 -9.63 -9.40 3.75
N PRO A 25 -8.65 -8.96 4.55
CA PRO A 25 -7.69 -9.87 5.15
C PRO A 25 -8.40 -10.84 6.09
N THR A 26 -7.86 -12.04 6.20
CA THR A 26 -8.31 -13.06 7.16
C THR A 26 -7.18 -13.37 8.12
N VAL A 27 -7.52 -13.61 9.38
CA VAL A 27 -6.58 -14.10 10.41
C VAL A 27 -6.19 -15.53 10.04
N THR A 28 -4.88 -15.81 9.97
CA THR A 28 -4.33 -17.14 9.61
C THR A 28 -3.52 -17.77 10.72
N ALA A 29 -2.99 -16.97 11.64
CA ALA A 29 -2.28 -17.38 12.83
C ALA A 29 -2.97 -16.83 14.10
N SER A 30 -2.70 -17.45 15.25
CA SER A 30 -3.35 -17.11 16.52
C SER A 30 -2.99 -15.73 17.08
N ASP A 31 -1.91 -15.14 16.57
CA ASP A 31 -1.36 -13.85 16.96
C ASP A 31 -1.60 -12.74 15.90
N ASP A 32 -2.33 -13.04 14.83
CA ASP A 32 -2.73 -12.04 13.85
C ASP A 32 -3.79 -11.09 14.44
N VAL A 33 -3.69 -9.80 14.10
CA VAL A 33 -4.69 -8.78 14.40
C VAL A 33 -5.08 -8.07 13.11
N ILE A 34 -6.38 -7.95 12.86
CA ILE A 34 -6.90 -7.10 11.79
C ILE A 34 -7.18 -5.71 12.38
N VAL A 35 -6.60 -4.69 11.75
CA VAL A 35 -6.74 -3.29 12.15
C VAL A 35 -7.56 -2.54 11.10
N GLU A 36 -8.58 -1.82 11.55
CA GLU A 36 -9.29 -0.84 10.73
C GLU A 36 -8.48 0.46 10.71
N VAL A 37 -7.88 0.78 9.56
CA VAL A 37 -7.02 1.95 9.39
C VAL A 37 -7.88 3.19 9.14
N GLU A 38 -7.95 4.09 10.12
CA GLU A 38 -8.62 5.40 9.95
C GLU A 38 -7.77 6.42 9.19
N GLY A 39 -6.44 6.27 9.21
CA GLY A 39 -5.52 7.15 8.51
C GLY A 39 -4.12 6.56 8.36
N ALA A 40 -3.46 6.91 7.26
CA ALA A 40 -2.07 6.56 6.99
C ALA A 40 -1.33 7.84 6.55
N GLY A 41 -0.15 8.07 7.12
CA GLY A 41 0.72 9.18 6.72
C GLY A 41 1.55 8.83 5.51
N TRP A 42 1.84 9.83 4.66
CA TRP A 42 2.80 9.71 3.56
C TRP A 42 4.19 10.13 4.04
N CYS A 43 5.20 9.29 3.79
CA CYS A 43 6.59 9.48 4.17
C CYS A 43 7.49 9.57 2.93
N GLN A 44 8.72 10.08 3.08
CA GLN A 44 9.72 10.07 2.01
C GLN A 44 10.01 8.65 1.50
N THR A 45 9.98 7.65 2.38
CA THR A 45 10.23 6.27 1.99
C THR A 45 9.19 5.74 1.01
N ASP A 46 7.95 6.26 1.05
CA ASP A 46 6.92 5.86 0.10
C ASP A 46 7.30 6.28 -1.33
N ASN A 47 7.91 7.47 -1.50
CA ASN A 47 8.46 7.89 -2.79
C ASN A 47 9.53 6.91 -3.27
N HIS A 48 10.48 6.53 -2.39
CA HIS A 48 11.54 5.60 -2.76
C HIS A 48 11.02 4.21 -3.18
N VAL A 49 9.91 3.76 -2.57
CA VAL A 49 9.24 2.50 -2.96
C VAL A 49 8.58 2.64 -4.33
N VAL A 50 7.86 3.75 -4.57
CA VAL A 50 7.24 4.06 -5.86
C VAL A 50 8.29 4.15 -6.98
N GLU A 51 9.43 4.77 -6.71
CA GLU A 51 10.54 4.93 -7.64
C GLU A 51 11.39 3.63 -7.79
N GLY A 52 11.11 2.59 -7.01
CA GLY A 52 11.81 1.30 -7.11
C GLY A 52 13.27 1.34 -6.65
N MET A 53 13.63 2.24 -5.72
CA MET A 53 15.03 2.46 -5.32
C MET A 53 15.68 1.31 -4.51
N TRP A 54 14.93 0.28 -4.11
CA TRP A 54 15.37 -0.80 -3.22
C TRP A 54 15.46 -2.17 -3.94
N THR A 55 16.08 -2.19 -5.12
CA THR A 55 16.42 -3.42 -5.85
C THR A 55 17.74 -4.04 -5.41
#